data_AF-A0A6M0HPU1-F1
#
_entry.id   AF-A0A6M0HPU1-F1
#
_cell.length_a   1.000
_cell.length_b   1.000
_cell.length_c   1.000
_cell.angle_alpha   90.00
_cell.angle_beta   90.00
_cell.angle_gamma   90.00
#
_symmetry.space_group_name_H-M   'P 1'
#
loop_
_entity.id
_entity.type
_entity.pdbx_description
1 polymer ?
#
loop_
_entity_poly.entity_id
_entity_poly.type
_entity_poly.pdbx_seq_one_letter_code
_entity_poly.pdbx_strand_id
1 'polypeptide(L)' 'MASDTETHQALLTALKAAQGKTDGSFEHAVTSAFAHVFEHLERLNAVSGPDEERPLHPGESATLR' A
#
# COMPACT_ATOMS: atom_id res chain seq x y z
N MET A 1 -6.05 10.11 -7.12
CA MET A 1 -4.72 9.50 -7.42
C MET A 1 -3.56 10.47 -7.20
N ALA A 2 -3.67 11.78 -7.48
CA ALA A 2 -2.63 12.76 -7.10
C ALA A 2 -2.38 12.85 -5.57
N SER A 3 -3.45 12.72 -4.77
CA SER A 3 -3.39 12.81 -3.30
C SER A 3 -2.62 11.67 -2.61
N ASP A 4 -2.57 10.47 -3.18
CA ASP A 4 -1.83 9.34 -2.59
C ASP A 4 -0.33 9.50 -2.81
N THR A 5 0.08 10.07 -3.96
CA THR A 5 1.50 10.37 -4.23
C THR A 5 2.07 11.41 -3.26
N GLU A 6 1.30 12.47 -2.97
CA GLU A 6 1.69 13.49 -1.98
C GLU A 6 1.79 12.91 -0.57
N THR A 7 0.83 12.06 -0.20
CA THR A 7 0.82 11.36 1.09
C THR A 7 2.02 10.41 1.21
N HIS A 8 2.34 9.69 0.14
CA HIS A 8 3.51 8.80 0.10
C HIS A 8 4.83 9.58 0.27
N GLN A 9 4.96 10.74 -0.38
CA GLN A 9 6.13 11.61 -0.20
C GLN A 9 6.24 12.15 1.23
N ALA A 10 5.11 12.52 1.84
CA ALA A 10 5.08 12.97 3.24
C ALA A 10 5.51 11.86 4.20
N LEU A 11 5.01 10.62 4.01
CA LEU A 11 5.37 9.46 4.82
C LEU A 11 6.85 9.10 4.68
N LEU A 12 7.40 9.10 3.46
CA LEU A 12 8.83 8.88 3.22
C LEU A 12 9.70 9.95 3.87
N THR A 13 9.26 11.21 3.81
CA THR A 13 9.96 12.32 4.45
C THR A 13 9.96 12.17 5.97
N ALA A 14 8.82 11.78 6.56
CA ALA A 14 8.70 11.52 7.99
C ALA A 14 9.61 10.36 8.44
N LEU A 15 9.65 9.26 7.68
CA LEU A 15 10.55 8.13 7.95
C LEU A 15 12.02 8.53 7.94
N LYS A 16 12.45 9.27 6.91
CA LYS A 16 13.83 9.77 6.82
C LYS A 16 14.16 10.75 7.95
N ALA A 17 13.22 11.62 8.31
CA ALA A 17 13.40 12.57 9.40
C ALA A 17 13.40 11.92 10.79
N ALA A 18 12.80 10.74 10.93
CA ALA A 18 12.75 9.97 12.17
C ALA A 18 13.91 8.96 12.32
N GLN A 19 14.59 8.63 11.21
CA GLN A 19 15.66 7.65 11.21
C GLN A 19 16.79 8.04 12.18
N GLY A 20 17.16 7.11 13.06
CA GLY A 20 18.22 7.30 14.05
C GLY A 20 17.82 8.09 15.30
N LYS A 21 16.56 8.54 15.39
CA LYS A 21 16.02 9.08 16.64
C LYS A 21 15.60 7.95 17.57
N THR A 22 15.84 8.12 18.87
CA THR A 22 15.50 7.15 19.93
C THR A 22 14.27 7.57 20.73
N ASP A 23 13.49 8.52 20.20
CA ASP A 23 12.33 9.14 20.83
C ASP A 23 10.99 8.46 20.46
N GLY A 24 11.03 7.33 19.73
CA GLY A 24 9.83 6.62 19.26
C GLY A 24 9.25 7.18 17.95
N SER A 25 9.83 8.25 17.40
CA SER A 25 9.33 8.86 16.17
C SER A 25 9.47 7.96 14.94
N PHE A 26 10.47 7.06 14.93
CA PHE A 26 10.68 6.11 13.85
C PHE A 26 9.57 5.06 13.82
N GLU A 27 9.27 4.45 14.97
CA GLU A 27 8.21 3.47 15.15
C GLU A 27 6.85 4.08 14.79
N HIS A 28 6.62 5.34 15.16
CA HIS A 28 5.40 6.05 14.80
C HIS A 28 5.31 6.31 13.29
N ALA A 29 6.39 6.77 12.65
CA ALA A 29 6.43 7.01 11.22
C ALA A 29 6.23 5.72 10.40
N VAL A 30 6.82 4.62 10.85
CA VAL A 30 6.66 3.28 10.25
C VAL A 30 5.21 2.81 10.36
N THR A 31 4.61 2.93 11.55
CA THR A 31 3.21 2.54 11.78
C THR A 31 2.26 3.31 10.87
N SER A 32 2.42 4.63 10.77
CA SER A 32 1.63 5.49 9.89
C SER A 32 1.82 5.15 8.41
N ALA A 33 3.05 4.80 8.00
CA ALA A 33 3.32 4.38 6.62
C ALA A 33 2.62 3.06 6.26
N PHE A 34 2.67 2.07 7.15
CA PHE A 34 1.97 0.80 6.92
C PHE A 34 0.45 0.95 6.93
N ALA A 35 -0.09 1.76 7.83
CA ALA A 35 -1.53 2.05 7.87
C ALA A 35 -2.02 2.60 6.52
N HIS A 36 -1.29 3.55 5.93
CA HIS A 36 -1.63 4.11 4.62
C HIS A 36 -1.52 3.08 3.48
N VAL A 37 -0.51 2.19 3.52
CA VAL A 37 -0.38 1.11 2.54
C VAL A 37 -1.57 0.15 2.62
N PHE A 38 -1.97 -0.28 3.82
CA PHE A 38 -3.12 -1.18 3.98
C PHE A 38 -4.42 -0.51 3.53
N GLU A 39 -4.64 0.76 3.87
CA GLU A 39 -5.79 1.52 3.41
C GLU A 39 -5.82 1.63 1.87
N HIS A 40 -4.65 1.85 1.24
CA HIS A 40 -4.54 1.87 -0.21
C HIS A 40 -4.84 0.51 -0.84
N LEU A 41 -4.35 -0.59 -0.25
CA LEU A 41 -4.65 -1.95 -0.70
C LEU A 41 -6.12 -2.32 -0.53
N GLU A 42 -6.76 -1.90 0.57
CA GLU A 42 -8.19 -2.09 0.78
C GLU A 42 -9.02 -1.33 -0.25
N ARG A 43 -8.67 -0.08 -0.54
CA ARG A 43 -9.31 0.67 -1.64
C ARG A 43 -9.11 -0.01 -2.98
N LEU A 44 -7.91 -0.52 -3.25
CA LEU A 44 -7.62 -1.25 -4.47
C LEU A 44 -8.47 -2.51 -4.57
N ASN A 45 -8.55 -3.30 -3.51
CA ASN A 45 -9.39 -4.50 -3.40
C ASN A 45 -10.90 -4.20 -3.37
N ALA A 46 -11.33 -2.98 -3.05
CA ALA A 46 -12.73 -2.58 -3.14
C ALA A 46 -13.12 -2.19 -4.57
N VAL A 47 -12.16 -1.66 -5.35
CA VAL A 47 -12.34 -1.32 -6.77
C VAL A 47 -12.17 -2.55 -7.66
N SER A 48 -11.23 -3.43 -7.31
CA SER A 48 -11.13 -4.79 -7.82
C SER A 48 -12.16 -5.64 -7.07
N GLY A 49 -13.42 -5.62 -7.51
CA GLY A 49 -14.52 -6.38 -6.88
C GLY A 49 -14.17 -7.85 -6.56
N PRO A 50 -15.04 -8.57 -5.81
CA PRO A 50 -14.78 -9.98 -5.44
C PRO A 50 -14.32 -10.70 -6.69
N ASP A 51 -13.27 -11.52 -6.58
CA ASP A 51 -12.54 -12.17 -7.68
C ASP A 51 -13.48 -12.93 -8.64
N GLU A 52 -14.28 -12.19 -9.40
CA GLU A 52 -15.22 -12.65 -10.38
C GLU A 52 -14.37 -12.84 -11.62
N GLU A 53 -13.78 -14.03 -11.66
CA GLU A 53 -13.31 -14.67 -12.87
C GLU A 53 -12.56 -13.69 -13.78
N ARG A 54 -11.38 -13.22 -13.35
CA ARG A 54 -10.49 -12.56 -14.30
C ARG A 54 -10.40 -13.47 -15.54
N PRO A 55 -10.79 -13.00 -16.74
CA PRO A 55 -10.81 -13.86 -17.91
C PRO A 55 -9.40 -14.36 -18.15
N LEU A 56 -9.25 -15.68 -18.23
CA LEU A 56 -7.97 -16.29 -18.58
C LEU A 56 -7.55 -15.73 -19.94
N HIS A 57 -6.35 -15.18 -20.03
CA HIS A 57 -5.79 -14.80 -21.32
C HIS A 57 -5.62 -16.05 -22.19
N PRO A 58 -5.70 -15.95 -23.52
CA PRO A 58 -5.52 -17.10 -24.40
C PRO A 58 -4.16 -17.78 -24.14
N GLY A 59 -4.20 -18.97 -23.53
CA GLY A 59 -3.01 -19.74 -23.15
C GLY A 59 -2.76 -19.90 -21.64
N GLU A 60 -3.53 -19.24 -20.78
CA GLU A 60 -3.43 -19.45 -19.33
C GLU A 60 -4.15 -20.74 -18.90
N SER A 61 -3.49 -21.54 -18.06
CA SER A 61 -4.05 -22.78 -17.50
C SER A 61 -4.82 -22.50 -16.21
N ALA A 62 -6.03 -23.05 -16.11
CA ALA A 62 -6.94 -22.89 -14.97
C ALA A 62 -6.41 -23.46 -13.63
N THR A 63 -5.28 -24.19 -13.65
CA THR A 63 -4.65 -24.81 -12.48
C THR A 63 -3.71 -23.89 -11.70
N LEU A 64 -3.47 -22.66 -12.16
CA LEU A 64 -2.73 -21.62 -11.42
C LEU A 64 -3.65 -20.72 -10.57
N ARG A 65 -4.92 -21.12 -10.41
CA ARG A 65 -5.85 -20.53 -9.44
C ARG A 65 -5.56 -21.06 -8.05
#